data_AF-A0A1X1RR86-F1
#
_entry.id   AF-A0A1X1RR86-F1
#
_cell.length_a   1.000
_cell.length_b   1.000
_cell.length_c   1.000
_cell.angle_alpha   90.00
_cell.angle_beta   90.00
_cell.angle_gamma   90.00
#
_symmetry.space_group_name_H-M   'P 1'
#
loop_
_entity.id
_entity.type
_entity.pdbx_description
1 polymer ?
#
loop_
_entity_poly.entity_id
_entity_poly.type
_entity_poly.pdbx_seq_one_letter_code
_entity_poly.pdbx_strand_id
1 'polypeptide(L)'
;MLASTSLSDWVAPGSPAIDQAIRRASSLGYDSWWQRCASVGFCANPVQSSAYDPDRGRRVAVMIRCGNRRAAICPSCSDLYAADTWQLVHAGAQGGHHGMPETTVDRPQVFATLTAPSFGAVHTSSGRPGLADTVCHPAGHGKSYCPHGKALQCNMIHASDDPKVGQPLCPDCYDYTGHVLFNWHAPELWRRFTIALRRAVAAHLRRIGIEPDAVRVSFVKVAEYQRRAVVHYHTLIRLDPTDDDSTTGKSDTAVSATELAAIVRQAVDRIQLPVSSPVNISSLESARMLRFGTQIDIQPLTGGDDTGKLGLARRVAAYLAKYTTKSVAEFGIAARRISPAAIGDLDISAHIRRILSTLAKLATLPGHTAMLGWLHTLGYRGHITTKSRRYSVTMTALRAVRHRWRIQRADQPEREDCQDNPRDQQDWSSSPCELSDWRIDGAGHRNDGERLLVHTAALRAREQRYLARLDASQNSGASP
;
A
#
# COMPACT_ATOMS: atom_id res chain seq x y z
N MET A 1 -8.81 -17.21 11.46
CA MET A 1 -8.56 -17.66 10.06
C MET A 1 -8.99 -16.55 9.11
N LEU A 2 -8.07 -15.95 8.36
CA LEU A 2 -8.41 -14.93 7.35
C LEU A 2 -8.36 -15.59 5.97
N ALA A 3 -9.49 -16.13 5.52
CA ALA A 3 -9.63 -16.64 4.16
C ALA A 3 -9.51 -15.48 3.15
N SER A 4 -8.96 -15.77 1.97
CA SER A 4 -9.07 -14.86 0.82
C SER A 4 -10.55 -14.62 0.55
N THR A 5 -10.98 -13.36 0.39
CA THR A 5 -12.38 -13.04 0.11
C THR A 5 -12.58 -13.08 -1.40
N SER A 6 -12.93 -14.25 -1.92
CA SER A 6 -13.26 -14.40 -3.33
C SER A 6 -14.78 -14.40 -3.49
N LEU A 7 -15.32 -13.27 -3.93
CA LEU A 7 -16.75 -13.14 -4.25
C LEU A 7 -17.19 -14.21 -5.27
N SER A 8 -16.33 -14.55 -6.23
CA SER A 8 -16.62 -15.57 -7.25
C SER A 8 -16.88 -16.93 -6.63
N ASP A 9 -16.15 -17.30 -5.58
CA ASP A 9 -16.30 -18.60 -4.92
C ASP A 9 -17.62 -18.68 -4.14
N TRP A 10 -18.07 -17.55 -3.58
CA TRP A 10 -19.34 -17.46 -2.86
C TRP A 10 -20.56 -17.45 -3.79
N VAL A 11 -20.41 -16.99 -5.04
CA VAL A 11 -21.51 -16.97 -6.02
C VAL A 11 -21.42 -18.11 -7.04
N ALA A 12 -20.41 -18.97 -6.94
CA ALA A 12 -20.25 -20.13 -7.81
C ALA A 12 -21.43 -21.10 -7.66
N PRO A 13 -21.84 -21.79 -8.74
CA PRO A 13 -22.86 -22.83 -8.67
C PRO A 13 -22.51 -23.88 -7.60
N GLY A 14 -23.48 -24.22 -6.73
CA GLY A 14 -23.30 -25.16 -5.62
C GLY A 14 -22.69 -24.56 -4.34
N SER A 15 -22.35 -23.27 -4.32
CA SER A 15 -21.89 -22.60 -3.10
C SER A 15 -23.05 -22.39 -2.11
N PRO A 16 -22.91 -22.76 -0.82
CA PRO A 16 -23.98 -22.58 0.17
C PRO A 16 -24.11 -21.12 0.65
N ALA A 17 -23.24 -20.22 0.19
CA ALA A 17 -23.14 -18.85 0.72
C ALA A 17 -24.42 -18.04 0.47
N ILE A 18 -25.08 -18.21 -0.68
CA ILE A 18 -26.34 -17.51 -0.99
C ILE A 18 -27.44 -17.95 -0.03
N ASP A 19 -27.64 -19.26 0.15
CA ASP A 19 -28.65 -19.78 1.08
C ASP A 19 -28.36 -19.36 2.53
N GLN A 20 -27.09 -19.36 2.93
CA GLN A 20 -26.66 -18.88 4.25
C GLN A 20 -26.95 -17.38 4.42
N ALA A 21 -26.74 -16.57 3.37
CA ALA A 21 -27.03 -15.15 3.37
C ALA A 21 -28.54 -14.89 3.49
N ILE A 22 -29.37 -15.62 2.74
CA ILE A 22 -30.84 -15.54 2.83
C ILE A 22 -31.29 -15.91 4.25
N ARG A 23 -30.82 -17.05 4.78
CA ARG A 23 -31.13 -17.45 6.17
C ARG A 23 -30.72 -16.40 7.19
N ARG A 24 -29.58 -15.73 7.00
CA ARG A 24 -29.16 -14.64 7.88
C ARG A 24 -30.08 -13.43 7.78
N ALA A 25 -30.40 -13.01 6.57
CA ALA A 25 -31.28 -11.88 6.30
C ALA A 25 -32.68 -12.09 6.89
N SER A 26 -33.17 -13.33 6.93
CA SER A 26 -34.46 -13.69 7.52
C SER A 26 -34.39 -14.04 9.02
N SER A 27 -33.23 -13.95 9.67
CA SER A 27 -33.08 -14.37 11.07
C SER A 27 -33.52 -13.30 12.07
N LEU A 28 -34.11 -13.75 13.19
CA LEU A 28 -34.34 -12.89 14.36
C LEU A 28 -33.01 -12.29 14.83
N GLY A 29 -32.95 -10.96 14.95
CA GLY A 29 -31.74 -10.23 15.33
C GLY A 29 -30.82 -9.83 14.17
N TYR A 30 -31.25 -10.01 12.91
CA TYR A 30 -30.55 -9.48 11.73
C TYR A 30 -30.21 -8.00 11.87
N ASP A 31 -31.18 -7.14 12.20
CA ASP A 31 -30.97 -5.68 12.26
C ASP A 31 -29.90 -5.31 13.27
N SER A 32 -29.94 -5.90 14.47
CA SER A 32 -28.93 -5.67 15.51
C SER A 32 -27.53 -6.07 15.03
N TRP A 33 -27.42 -7.17 14.28
CA TRP A 33 -26.16 -7.63 13.72
C TRP A 33 -25.71 -6.75 12.55
N TRP A 34 -26.65 -6.31 11.72
CA TRP A 34 -26.38 -5.43 10.59
C TRP A 34 -25.87 -4.06 11.06
N GLN A 35 -26.49 -3.49 12.09
CA GLN A 35 -26.03 -2.28 12.77
C GLN A 35 -24.60 -2.45 13.33
N ARG A 36 -24.30 -3.60 13.98
CA ARG A 36 -22.92 -3.91 14.42
C ARG A 36 -21.95 -4.03 13.25
N CYS A 37 -22.36 -4.61 12.13
CA CYS A 37 -21.54 -4.66 10.92
C CYS A 37 -21.29 -3.26 10.34
N ALA A 38 -22.34 -2.41 10.29
CA ALA A 38 -22.27 -1.04 9.80
C ALA A 38 -21.39 -0.14 10.69
N SER A 39 -21.38 -0.33 12.02
CA SER A 39 -20.54 0.45 12.94
C SER A 39 -19.04 0.21 12.72
N VAL A 40 -18.66 -1.01 12.32
CA VAL A 40 -17.31 -1.33 11.82
C VAL A 40 -17.14 -1.11 10.31
N GLY A 41 -18.08 -0.38 9.70
CA GLY A 41 -18.23 -0.08 8.28
C GLY A 41 -18.04 -1.28 7.38
N PHE A 42 -18.69 -2.38 7.72
CA PHE A 42 -18.72 -3.62 6.96
C PHE A 42 -17.34 -4.28 6.80
N CYS A 43 -16.58 -4.36 7.90
CA CYS A 43 -15.35 -5.12 7.94
C CYS A 43 -15.61 -6.60 7.59
N ALA A 44 -14.87 -7.16 6.63
CA ALA A 44 -15.05 -8.54 6.19
C ALA A 44 -14.55 -9.58 7.21
N ASN A 45 -13.62 -9.18 8.08
CA ASN A 45 -13.02 -10.08 9.07
C ASN A 45 -12.92 -9.43 10.47
N PRO A 46 -14.03 -8.90 11.05
CA PRO A 46 -13.96 -8.15 12.29
C PRO A 46 -13.44 -9.03 13.43
N VAL A 47 -12.72 -8.42 14.38
CA VAL A 47 -12.45 -9.08 15.65
C VAL A 47 -13.77 -9.06 16.43
N GLN A 48 -14.24 -10.24 16.77
CA GLN A 48 -15.42 -10.42 17.62
C GLN A 48 -14.95 -10.32 19.07
N SER A 49 -15.53 -9.41 19.82
CA SER A 49 -15.21 -9.19 21.22
C SER A 49 -16.48 -9.00 22.03
N SER A 50 -16.37 -9.22 23.33
CA SER A 50 -17.41 -8.88 24.29
C SER A 50 -16.82 -8.11 25.43
N ALA A 51 -17.61 -7.21 26.02
CA ALA A 51 -17.23 -6.46 27.21
C ALA A 51 -18.41 -6.41 28.17
N TYR A 52 -18.13 -6.30 29.47
CA TYR A 52 -19.15 -6.10 30.49
C TYR A 52 -19.56 -4.62 30.52
N ASP A 53 -20.86 -4.40 30.39
CA ASP A 53 -21.51 -3.10 30.49
C ASP A 53 -22.11 -3.01 31.91
N PRO A 54 -21.51 -2.21 32.82
CA PRO A 54 -21.97 -2.10 34.20
C PRO A 54 -23.36 -1.47 34.30
N ASP A 55 -23.69 -0.53 33.41
CA ASP A 55 -24.98 0.18 33.42
C ASP A 55 -26.12 -0.75 33.02
N ARG A 56 -25.84 -1.75 32.16
CA ARG A 56 -26.81 -2.75 31.72
C ARG A 56 -26.74 -4.07 32.49
N GLY A 57 -25.77 -4.23 33.39
CA GLY A 57 -25.53 -5.46 34.14
C GLY A 57 -25.30 -6.70 33.27
N ARG A 58 -24.84 -6.53 32.01
CA ARG A 58 -24.70 -7.64 31.05
C ARG A 58 -23.51 -7.46 30.13
N ARG A 59 -23.07 -8.56 29.51
CA ARG A 59 -22.06 -8.50 28.45
C ARG A 59 -22.68 -8.03 27.13
N VAL A 60 -21.99 -7.14 26.44
CA VAL A 60 -22.35 -6.63 25.13
C VAL A 60 -21.35 -7.08 24.08
N ALA A 61 -21.84 -7.47 22.91
CA ALA A 61 -21.00 -7.86 21.78
C ALA A 61 -20.50 -6.62 21.03
N VAL A 62 -19.19 -6.51 20.89
CA VAL A 62 -18.48 -5.43 20.22
C VAL A 62 -17.68 -6.01 19.05
N MET A 63 -17.86 -5.44 17.86
CA MET A 63 -17.01 -5.74 16.72
C MET A 63 -15.93 -4.68 16.59
N ILE A 64 -14.69 -5.11 16.32
CA ILE A 64 -13.57 -4.22 16.04
C ILE A 64 -13.08 -4.47 14.61
N ARG A 65 -12.79 -3.40 13.87
CA ARG A 65 -12.23 -3.50 12.50
C ARG A 65 -10.92 -4.27 12.51
N CYS A 66 -10.72 -5.15 11.52
CA CYS A 66 -9.52 -5.98 11.40
C CYS A 66 -8.23 -5.21 11.09
N GLY A 67 -8.33 -3.97 10.59
CA GLY A 67 -7.19 -3.13 10.23
C GLY A 67 -6.33 -3.66 9.06
N ASN A 68 -6.78 -4.72 8.37
CA ASN A 68 -6.00 -5.32 7.28
C ASN A 68 -6.03 -4.39 6.05
N ARG A 69 -4.84 -3.95 5.62
CA ARG A 69 -4.68 -3.04 4.47
C ARG A 69 -4.97 -3.70 3.12
N ARG A 70 -5.01 -5.03 3.04
CA ARG A 70 -5.05 -5.77 1.76
C ARG A 70 -6.48 -5.85 1.25
N ALA A 71 -6.73 -5.31 0.06
CA ALA A 71 -8.07 -5.30 -0.54
C ALA A 71 -8.64 -6.71 -0.73
N ALA A 72 -7.80 -7.67 -1.12
CA ALA A 72 -8.17 -9.08 -1.28
C ALA A 72 -8.55 -9.80 0.03
N ILE A 73 -8.35 -9.18 1.20
CA ILE A 73 -8.72 -9.75 2.50
C ILE A 73 -9.85 -8.97 3.16
N CYS A 74 -9.85 -7.65 3.03
CA CYS A 74 -10.91 -6.82 3.60
C CYS A 74 -11.03 -5.51 2.81
N PRO A 75 -11.95 -5.42 1.82
CA PRO A 75 -12.15 -4.21 1.04
C PRO A 75 -12.43 -2.99 1.90
N SER A 76 -13.32 -3.12 2.90
CA SER A 76 -13.67 -2.02 3.81
C SER A 76 -12.47 -1.46 4.58
N CYS A 77 -11.65 -2.31 5.20
CA CYS A 77 -10.49 -1.83 5.97
C CYS A 77 -9.37 -1.33 5.06
N SER A 78 -9.21 -1.94 3.88
CA SER A 78 -8.23 -1.50 2.89
C SER A 78 -8.57 -0.12 2.30
N ASP A 79 -9.85 0.15 2.00
CA ASP A 79 -10.33 1.42 1.47
C ASP A 79 -10.10 2.55 2.49
N LEU A 80 -10.39 2.27 3.76
CA LEU A 80 -10.11 3.20 4.86
C LEU A 80 -8.61 3.45 5.03
N TYR A 81 -7.78 2.41 4.93
CA TYR A 81 -6.32 2.55 4.99
C TYR A 81 -5.77 3.37 3.81
N ALA A 82 -6.31 3.17 2.61
CA ALA A 82 -5.95 3.96 1.42
C ALA A 82 -6.34 5.42 1.60
N ALA A 83 -7.54 5.70 2.10
CA ALA A 83 -7.99 7.06 2.40
C ALA A 83 -7.09 7.76 3.45
N ASP A 84 -6.69 7.03 4.49
CA ASP A 84 -5.77 7.57 5.51
C ASP A 84 -4.37 7.83 4.96
N THR A 85 -3.88 6.94 4.09
CA THR A 85 -2.63 7.16 3.38
C THR A 85 -2.73 8.39 2.48
N TRP A 86 -3.84 8.55 1.76
CA TRP A 86 -4.07 9.72 0.93
C TRP A 86 -4.00 11.01 1.74
N GLN A 87 -4.69 11.08 2.88
CA GLN A 87 -4.68 12.24 3.77
C GLN A 87 -3.27 12.57 4.28
N LEU A 88 -2.52 11.54 4.67
CA LEU A 88 -1.14 11.66 5.13
C LEU A 88 -0.21 12.17 4.02
N VAL A 89 -0.30 11.60 2.82
CA VAL A 89 0.55 11.99 1.68
C VAL A 89 0.20 13.39 1.22
N HIS A 90 -1.09 13.68 1.05
CA HIS A 90 -1.60 14.98 0.60
C HIS A 90 -1.21 16.10 1.56
N ALA A 91 -1.40 15.92 2.88
CA ALA A 91 -0.96 16.90 3.87
C ALA A 91 0.55 17.20 3.76
N GLY A 92 1.37 16.17 3.54
CA GLY A 92 2.81 16.34 3.35
C GLY A 92 3.22 16.86 1.98
N ALA A 93 2.35 16.87 0.98
CA ALA A 93 2.68 17.38 -0.36
C ALA A 93 2.17 18.81 -0.55
N GLN A 94 0.92 19.06 -0.12
CA GLN A 94 0.20 20.31 -0.31
C GLN A 94 0.34 21.26 0.89
N GLY A 95 0.36 20.76 2.12
CA GLY A 95 0.21 21.62 3.30
C GLY A 95 -1.22 22.12 3.53
N GLY A 96 -1.37 23.04 4.48
CA GLY A 96 -2.65 23.72 4.79
C GLY A 96 -3.66 22.91 5.58
N HIS A 97 -3.37 21.65 5.92
CA HIS A 97 -4.25 20.83 6.75
C HIS A 97 -3.50 19.78 7.57
N HIS A 98 -4.17 19.21 8.58
CA HIS A 98 -3.59 18.28 9.56
C HIS A 98 -2.30 18.79 10.24
N GLY A 99 -2.24 20.09 10.52
CA GLY A 99 -1.11 20.75 11.18
C GLY A 99 0.11 20.99 10.28
N MET A 100 -0.06 20.93 8.96
CA MET A 100 1.00 21.24 8.00
C MET A 100 0.92 22.72 7.56
N PRO A 101 2.04 23.46 7.50
CA PRO A 101 2.06 24.84 7.01
C PRO A 101 1.54 24.95 5.57
N GLU A 102 0.85 26.04 5.24
CA GLU A 102 0.39 26.32 3.87
C GLU A 102 1.57 26.43 2.88
N THR A 103 2.70 26.97 3.34
CA THR A 103 3.97 27.07 2.58
C THR A 103 4.62 25.72 2.24
N THR A 104 4.02 24.59 2.61
CA THR A 104 4.55 23.26 2.25
C THR A 104 4.53 23.03 0.74
N VAL A 105 3.54 23.57 0.04
CA VAL A 105 3.40 23.42 -1.43
C VAL A 105 4.59 24.02 -2.18
N ASP A 106 5.20 25.08 -1.64
CA ASP A 106 6.32 25.81 -2.24
C ASP A 106 7.66 25.09 -2.05
N ARG A 107 7.70 24.05 -1.21
CA ARG A 107 8.93 23.32 -0.90
C ARG A 107 9.40 22.50 -2.12
N PRO A 108 10.72 22.39 -2.37
CA PRO A 108 11.28 21.53 -3.40
C PRO A 108 10.85 20.08 -3.17
N GLN A 109 10.15 19.53 -4.16
CA GLN A 109 9.57 18.20 -4.09
C GLN A 109 9.93 17.38 -5.31
N VAL A 110 10.17 16.09 -5.09
CA VAL A 110 10.48 15.12 -6.15
C VAL A 110 9.68 13.85 -5.91
N PHE A 111 8.93 13.43 -6.93
CA PHE A 111 8.37 12.10 -7.00
C PHE A 111 9.35 11.17 -7.71
N ALA A 112 9.75 10.09 -7.06
CA ALA A 112 10.70 9.13 -7.62
C ALA A 112 10.17 7.69 -7.54
N THR A 113 10.42 6.92 -8.59
CA THR A 113 10.18 5.48 -8.67
C THR A 113 11.51 4.75 -8.78
N LEU A 114 11.94 4.09 -7.70
CA LEU A 114 13.19 3.33 -7.62
C LEU A 114 12.90 1.85 -7.88
N THR A 115 13.35 1.32 -9.02
CA THR A 115 13.07 -0.06 -9.44
C THR A 115 14.24 -1.00 -9.18
N ALA A 116 13.94 -2.30 -9.13
CA ALA A 116 14.95 -3.34 -9.12
C ALA A 116 15.68 -3.43 -10.49
N PRO A 117 16.92 -3.95 -10.53
CA PRO A 117 17.58 -4.27 -11.79
C PRO A 117 16.80 -5.34 -12.57
N SER A 118 17.18 -5.52 -13.84
CA SER A 118 16.73 -6.67 -14.60
C SER A 118 17.43 -7.92 -14.09
N PHE A 119 16.66 -8.99 -13.91
CA PHE A 119 17.18 -10.34 -13.59
C PHE A 119 17.04 -11.28 -14.78
N GLY A 120 16.64 -10.78 -15.94
CA GLY A 120 16.31 -11.57 -17.13
C GLY A 120 15.11 -10.97 -17.87
N ALA A 121 14.99 -11.28 -19.15
CA ALA A 121 13.88 -10.80 -19.97
C ALA A 121 12.55 -11.41 -19.50
N VAL A 122 11.54 -10.57 -19.33
CA VAL A 122 10.18 -10.95 -18.93
C VAL A 122 9.18 -10.42 -19.95
N HIS A 123 8.04 -11.08 -20.09
CA HIS A 123 6.93 -10.54 -20.85
C HIS A 123 6.47 -9.19 -20.26
N THR A 124 6.23 -8.23 -21.13
CA THR A 124 5.78 -6.88 -20.79
C THR A 124 4.43 -6.61 -21.46
N SER A 125 3.58 -5.85 -20.79
CA SER A 125 2.34 -5.38 -21.40
C SER A 125 2.64 -4.30 -22.43
N SER A 126 1.72 -4.12 -23.37
CA SER A 126 1.75 -3.03 -24.34
C SER A 126 1.68 -1.67 -23.63
N GLY A 127 2.20 -0.63 -24.30
CA GLY A 127 2.49 0.69 -23.75
C GLY A 127 1.32 1.46 -23.12
N ARG A 128 1.64 2.64 -22.56
CA ARG A 128 0.71 3.53 -21.83
C ARG A 128 -0.53 3.90 -22.68
N PRO A 129 -1.66 4.25 -22.03
CA PRO A 129 -2.86 4.75 -22.74
C PRO A 129 -2.49 5.91 -23.67
N GLY A 130 -2.89 5.83 -24.94
CA GLY A 130 -2.64 6.86 -25.96
C GLY A 130 -1.41 6.63 -26.84
N LEU A 131 -0.66 5.54 -26.65
CA LEU A 131 0.37 5.08 -27.59
C LEU A 131 -0.13 3.83 -28.34
N ALA A 132 0.36 3.62 -29.57
CA ALA A 132 0.05 2.41 -30.33
C ALA A 132 0.47 1.15 -29.57
N ASP A 133 -0.31 0.07 -29.70
CA ASP A 133 -0.02 -1.20 -29.06
C ASP A 133 1.34 -1.74 -29.51
N THR A 134 2.26 -1.81 -28.55
CA THR A 134 3.60 -2.35 -28.78
C THR A 134 3.60 -3.86 -28.55
N VAL A 135 4.16 -4.60 -29.49
CA VAL A 135 4.47 -6.03 -29.31
C VAL A 135 5.47 -6.21 -28.16
N CYS A 136 5.35 -7.34 -27.45
CA CYS A 136 6.06 -7.59 -26.21
C CYS A 136 7.58 -7.56 -26.34
N HIS A 137 8.13 -8.38 -27.24
CA HIS A 137 9.56 -8.44 -27.58
C HIS A 137 9.66 -8.70 -29.08
N PRO A 138 9.67 -7.65 -29.93
CA PRO A 138 9.76 -7.84 -31.37
C PRO A 138 11.04 -8.61 -31.72
N ALA A 139 11.01 -9.33 -32.85
CA ALA A 139 12.21 -9.92 -33.41
C ALA A 139 13.25 -8.80 -33.69
N GLY A 140 14.28 -8.71 -32.85
CA GLY A 140 15.40 -7.80 -33.06
C GLY A 140 16.52 -8.45 -33.89
N HIS A 141 17.52 -7.68 -34.29
CA HIS A 141 18.73 -8.15 -34.99
C HIS A 141 19.70 -8.99 -34.10
N GLY A 142 19.22 -9.51 -32.96
CA GLY A 142 20.01 -10.25 -31.97
C GLY A 142 19.74 -11.76 -31.99
N LYS A 143 20.32 -12.48 -31.02
CA LYS A 143 20.07 -13.94 -30.87
C LYS A 143 18.58 -14.20 -30.63
N SER A 144 17.92 -14.86 -31.57
CA SER A 144 16.51 -15.24 -31.45
C SER A 144 16.27 -16.30 -30.37
N TYR A 145 17.31 -17.04 -29.96
CA TYR A 145 17.25 -18.09 -28.95
C TYR A 145 18.34 -17.93 -27.89
N CYS A 146 18.00 -18.27 -26.65
CA CYS A 146 18.96 -18.36 -25.56
C CYS A 146 19.75 -19.69 -25.59
N PRO A 147 20.82 -19.85 -24.79
CA PRO A 147 21.56 -21.12 -24.69
C PRO A 147 20.70 -22.33 -24.27
N HIS A 148 19.54 -22.11 -23.65
CA HIS A 148 18.58 -23.15 -23.28
C HIS A 148 17.57 -23.47 -24.39
N GLY A 149 17.76 -22.94 -25.61
CA GLY A 149 16.87 -23.18 -26.76
C GLY A 149 15.51 -22.49 -26.70
N LYS A 150 15.31 -21.54 -25.78
CA LYS A 150 14.06 -20.75 -25.68
C LYS A 150 14.16 -19.49 -26.53
N ALA A 151 13.07 -19.17 -27.24
CA ALA A 151 12.98 -17.94 -28.00
C ALA A 151 13.03 -16.71 -27.08
N LEU A 152 13.83 -15.72 -27.42
CA LEU A 152 13.94 -14.44 -26.70
C LEU A 152 13.08 -13.34 -27.34
N GLN A 153 12.10 -13.75 -28.14
CA GLN A 153 11.15 -12.89 -28.83
C GLN A 153 9.72 -13.29 -28.48
N CYS A 154 8.82 -12.32 -28.48
CA CYS A 154 7.39 -12.48 -28.28
C CYS A 154 6.66 -11.39 -29.08
N ASN A 155 6.09 -11.75 -30.23
CA ASN A 155 5.37 -10.81 -31.09
C ASN A 155 3.91 -10.58 -30.63
N MET A 156 3.54 -11.06 -29.45
CA MET A 156 2.20 -10.85 -28.90
C MET A 156 2.07 -9.45 -28.31
N ILE A 157 0.88 -8.87 -28.43
CA ILE A 157 0.44 -7.69 -27.69
C ILE A 157 -0.22 -8.21 -26.42
N HIS A 158 0.37 -7.91 -25.27
CA HIS A 158 -0.16 -8.36 -23.98
C HIS A 158 -0.96 -7.23 -23.33
N ALA A 159 -2.21 -7.52 -22.99
CA ALA A 159 -3.00 -6.66 -22.12
C ALA A 159 -2.33 -6.55 -20.74
N SER A 160 -2.65 -5.48 -20.00
CA SER A 160 -2.01 -5.21 -18.71
C SER A 160 -2.25 -6.29 -17.64
N ASP A 161 -3.31 -7.09 -17.80
CA ASP A 161 -3.78 -8.18 -16.94
C ASP A 161 -3.49 -9.58 -17.51
N ASP A 162 -2.83 -9.68 -18.66
CA ASP A 162 -2.42 -10.97 -19.24
C ASP A 162 -1.52 -11.73 -18.24
N PRO A 163 -1.84 -12.99 -17.90
CA PRO A 163 -1.09 -13.78 -16.91
C PRO A 163 0.37 -14.05 -17.29
N LYS A 164 0.75 -13.89 -18.57
CA LYS A 164 2.14 -13.98 -19.02
C LYS A 164 2.96 -12.77 -18.59
N VAL A 165 2.36 -11.58 -18.43
CA VAL A 165 3.10 -10.35 -18.10
C VAL A 165 3.84 -10.51 -16.77
N GLY A 166 5.14 -10.24 -16.79
CA GLY A 166 6.04 -10.43 -15.66
C GLY A 166 6.68 -11.83 -15.58
N GLN A 167 6.20 -12.82 -16.33
CA GLN A 167 6.86 -14.12 -16.43
C GLN A 167 8.11 -14.03 -17.32
N PRO A 168 9.18 -14.79 -17.01
CA PRO A 168 10.41 -14.78 -17.80
C PRO A 168 10.21 -15.45 -19.16
N LEU A 169 10.82 -14.89 -20.22
CA LEU A 169 10.86 -15.51 -21.55
C LEU A 169 11.56 -16.87 -21.51
N CYS A 170 12.65 -16.95 -20.73
CA CYS A 170 13.33 -18.18 -20.41
C CYS A 170 13.53 -18.25 -18.90
N PRO A 171 12.80 -19.14 -18.20
CA PRO A 171 12.96 -19.33 -16.77
C PRO A 171 14.40 -19.67 -16.35
N ASP A 172 15.16 -20.37 -17.17
CA ASP A 172 16.54 -20.80 -16.83
C ASP A 172 17.57 -19.70 -17.08
N CYS A 173 17.25 -18.68 -17.89
CA CYS A 173 18.05 -17.46 -18.02
C CYS A 173 17.77 -16.44 -16.92
N TYR A 174 16.72 -16.63 -16.11
CA TYR A 174 16.31 -15.67 -15.10
C TYR A 174 17.09 -15.87 -13.80
N ASP A 175 17.74 -14.83 -13.31
CA ASP A 175 18.51 -14.80 -12.06
C ASP A 175 17.59 -14.70 -10.83
N TYR A 176 17.00 -15.84 -10.46
CA TYR A 176 16.16 -15.95 -9.26
C TYR A 176 16.91 -15.65 -7.96
N THR A 177 18.19 -16.00 -7.87
CA THR A 177 19.00 -15.73 -6.68
C THR A 177 19.18 -14.22 -6.48
N GLY A 178 19.56 -13.50 -7.54
CA GLY A 178 19.66 -12.04 -7.52
C GLY A 178 18.32 -11.39 -7.18
N HIS A 179 17.21 -11.87 -7.76
CA HIS A 179 15.87 -11.39 -7.45
C HIS A 179 15.55 -11.51 -5.96
N VAL A 180 15.70 -12.72 -5.41
CA VAL A 180 15.33 -13.02 -4.03
C VAL A 180 16.19 -12.20 -3.05
N LEU A 181 17.49 -12.13 -3.30
CA LEU A 181 18.41 -11.31 -2.50
C LEU A 181 18.04 -9.83 -2.58
N PHE A 182 17.64 -9.33 -3.75
CA PHE A 182 17.16 -7.95 -3.88
C PHE A 182 15.92 -7.71 -3.02
N ASN A 183 14.86 -8.52 -3.11
CA ASN A 183 13.66 -8.36 -2.28
C ASN A 183 13.99 -8.40 -0.79
N TRP A 184 14.84 -9.34 -0.36
CA TRP A 184 15.27 -9.49 1.03
C TRP A 184 16.02 -8.27 1.57
N HIS A 185 16.93 -7.72 0.75
CA HIS A 185 17.78 -6.59 1.12
C HIS A 185 17.22 -5.23 0.70
N ALA A 186 16.07 -5.17 0.02
CA ALA A 186 15.45 -3.92 -0.41
C ALA A 186 15.24 -2.90 0.75
N PRO A 187 14.91 -3.31 1.99
CA PRO A 187 14.86 -2.37 3.12
C PRO A 187 16.23 -1.77 3.48
N GLU A 188 17.30 -2.54 3.37
CA GLU A 188 18.67 -2.05 3.62
C GLU A 188 19.15 -1.14 2.49
N LEU A 189 18.85 -1.46 1.22
CA LEU A 189 19.09 -0.57 0.09
C LEU A 189 18.38 0.78 0.29
N TRP A 190 17.13 0.76 0.77
CA TRP A 190 16.41 1.98 1.12
C TRP A 190 17.08 2.77 2.26
N ARG A 191 17.52 2.08 3.33
CA ARG A 191 18.25 2.75 4.42
C ARG A 191 19.50 3.46 3.89
N ARG A 192 20.33 2.76 3.12
CA ARG A 192 21.53 3.31 2.46
C ARG A 192 21.18 4.46 1.53
N PHE A 193 20.09 4.37 0.76
CA PHE A 193 19.58 5.46 -0.06
C PHE A 193 19.29 6.71 0.75
N THR A 194 18.53 6.61 1.83
CA THR A 194 18.20 7.80 2.63
C THR A 194 19.43 8.42 3.31
N ILE A 195 20.48 7.64 3.61
CA ILE A 195 21.76 8.14 4.12
C ILE A 195 22.54 8.85 3.01
N ALA A 196 22.67 8.21 1.85
CA ALA A 196 23.36 8.77 0.68
C ALA A 196 22.70 10.07 0.22
N LEU A 197 21.37 10.12 0.18
CA LEU A 197 20.60 11.30 -0.18
C LEU A 197 20.88 12.47 0.78
N ARG A 198 20.82 12.25 2.10
CA ARG A 198 21.14 13.31 3.08
C ARG A 198 22.56 13.84 2.92
N ARG A 199 23.53 12.95 2.69
CA ARG A 199 24.93 13.33 2.44
C ARG A 199 25.08 14.12 1.14
N ALA A 200 24.36 13.72 0.08
CA ALA A 200 24.40 14.40 -1.21
C ALA A 200 23.76 15.80 -1.14
N VAL A 201 22.65 15.94 -0.42
CA VAL A 201 22.05 17.25 -0.11
C VAL A 201 23.02 18.13 0.68
N ALA A 202 23.58 17.63 1.79
CA ALA A 202 24.56 18.37 2.59
C ALA A 202 25.79 18.82 1.77
N ALA A 203 26.32 17.95 0.90
CA ALA A 203 27.43 18.30 0.03
C ALA A 203 27.06 19.35 -1.01
N HIS A 204 25.84 19.28 -1.56
CA HIS A 204 25.33 20.29 -2.50
C HIS A 204 25.17 21.66 -1.81
N LEU A 205 24.64 21.70 -0.59
CA LEU A 205 24.48 22.94 0.18
C LEU A 205 25.83 23.61 0.46
N ARG A 206 26.84 22.85 0.91
CA ARG A 206 28.20 23.37 1.10
C ARG A 206 28.76 24.01 -0.17
N ARG A 207 28.54 23.38 -1.32
CA ARG A 207 29.02 23.87 -2.61
C ARG A 207 28.39 25.20 -3.01
N ILE A 208 27.14 25.45 -2.61
CA ILE A 208 26.44 26.72 -2.88
C ILE A 208 26.54 27.72 -1.71
N GLY A 209 27.41 27.45 -0.72
CA GLY A 209 27.66 28.36 0.40
C GLY A 209 26.59 28.35 1.50
N ILE A 210 25.81 27.28 1.62
CA ILE A 210 24.73 27.13 2.61
C ILE A 210 25.09 26.10 3.66
N GLU A 211 24.71 26.38 4.91
CA GLU A 211 24.92 25.47 6.02
C GLU A 211 24.29 24.09 5.75
N PRO A 212 25.03 22.98 5.94
CA PRO A 212 24.56 21.63 5.61
C PRO A 212 23.26 21.22 6.29
N ASP A 213 23.03 21.75 7.49
CA ASP A 213 21.90 21.44 8.36
C ASP A 213 20.74 22.43 8.20
N ALA A 214 20.84 23.40 7.28
CA ALA A 214 19.78 24.38 7.01
C ALA A 214 18.48 23.73 6.50
N VAL A 215 18.58 22.54 5.90
CA VAL A 215 17.43 21.79 5.39
C VAL A 215 17.39 20.35 5.87
N ARG A 216 16.18 19.85 6.06
CA ARG A 216 15.86 18.47 6.42
C ARG A 216 15.22 17.75 5.24
N VAL A 217 15.78 16.57 4.92
CA VAL A 217 15.16 15.66 3.94
C VAL A 217 13.98 14.92 4.58
N SER A 218 12.77 15.24 4.10
CA SER A 218 11.54 14.55 4.45
C SER A 218 11.06 13.67 3.31
N PHE A 219 10.45 12.52 3.63
CA PHE A 219 9.94 11.63 2.60
C PHE A 219 8.77 10.79 3.07
N VAL A 220 7.97 10.32 2.12
CA VAL A 220 7.07 9.17 2.26
C VAL A 220 7.36 8.19 1.14
N LYS A 221 7.37 6.91 1.47
CA LYS A 221 7.64 5.81 0.54
C LYS A 221 6.52 4.78 0.61
N VAL A 222 6.16 4.26 -0.55
CA VAL A 222 5.33 3.07 -0.74
C VAL A 222 6.13 2.00 -1.48
N ALA A 223 6.14 0.78 -0.96
CA ALA A 223 6.67 -0.40 -1.62
C ALA A 223 5.54 -1.12 -2.38
N GLU A 224 5.79 -1.45 -3.63
CA GLU A 224 4.87 -2.17 -4.50
C GLU A 224 5.62 -3.31 -5.19
N TYR A 225 4.92 -4.38 -5.55
CA TYR A 225 5.45 -5.41 -6.43
C TYR A 225 5.20 -5.05 -7.89
N GLN A 226 6.23 -5.19 -8.72
CA GLN A 226 6.07 -5.21 -10.16
C GLN A 226 5.35 -6.50 -10.58
N ARG A 227 4.81 -6.55 -11.81
CA ARG A 227 4.21 -7.77 -12.38
C ARG A 227 5.13 -9.00 -12.34
N ARG A 228 6.45 -8.78 -12.36
CA ARG A 228 7.48 -9.82 -12.18
C ARG A 228 7.78 -10.18 -10.72
N ALA A 229 6.92 -9.79 -9.77
CA ALA A 229 7.02 -10.10 -8.34
C ALA A 229 8.28 -9.60 -7.60
N VAL A 230 8.97 -8.59 -8.16
CA VAL A 230 10.05 -7.88 -7.46
C VAL A 230 9.55 -6.57 -6.89
N VAL A 231 10.05 -6.17 -5.72
CA VAL A 231 9.64 -4.93 -5.08
C VAL A 231 10.27 -3.71 -5.76
N HIS A 232 9.53 -2.61 -5.87
CA HIS A 232 10.04 -1.27 -6.19
C HIS A 232 9.46 -0.25 -5.21
N TYR A 233 10.05 0.95 -5.20
CA TYR A 233 9.63 2.02 -4.31
C TYR A 233 9.11 3.21 -5.08
N HIS A 234 7.91 3.66 -4.75
CA HIS A 234 7.46 5.00 -5.06
C HIS A 234 7.70 5.89 -3.85
N THR A 235 8.31 7.06 -4.04
CA THR A 235 8.60 7.97 -2.94
C THR A 235 8.36 9.41 -3.35
N LEU A 236 7.79 10.18 -2.43
CA LEU A 236 7.79 11.63 -2.50
C LEU A 236 8.82 12.15 -1.51
N ILE A 237 9.78 12.92 -2.00
CA ILE A 237 10.90 13.49 -1.24
C ILE A 237 10.73 15.01 -1.26
N ARG A 238 10.87 15.65 -0.10
CA ARG A 238 10.71 17.09 0.11
C ARG A 238 11.86 17.62 0.95
N LEU A 239 12.37 18.81 0.62
CA LEU A 239 13.29 19.54 1.50
C LEU A 239 12.48 20.49 2.40
N ASP A 240 12.68 20.38 3.70
CA ASP A 240 12.09 21.26 4.70
C ASP A 240 13.16 22.19 5.28
N PRO A 241 12.84 23.43 5.66
CA PRO A 241 13.71 24.19 6.55
C PRO A 241 13.85 23.46 7.90
N THR A 242 15.01 23.61 8.54
CA THR A 242 15.25 23.03 9.87
C THR A 242 14.65 23.89 11.00
N ASP A 243 14.63 25.21 10.84
CA ASP A 243 13.93 26.12 11.75
C ASP A 243 12.42 26.04 11.50
N ASP A 244 11.68 25.71 12.56
CA ASP A 244 10.21 25.62 12.58
C ASP A 244 9.54 27.02 12.63
N ASP A 245 10.28 28.13 12.44
CA ASP A 245 9.74 29.49 12.52
C ASP A 245 8.84 29.79 11.32
N SER A 246 7.58 29.43 11.50
CA SER A 246 6.46 29.49 10.56
C SER A 246 6.10 30.89 10.03
N THR A 247 6.90 31.92 10.32
CA THR A 247 6.54 33.34 10.14
C THR A 247 7.27 34.03 8.99
N THR A 248 8.42 33.53 8.52
CA THR A 248 9.12 34.17 7.39
C THR A 248 8.80 33.44 6.09
N GLY A 249 7.66 33.79 5.51
CA GLY A 249 7.13 33.30 4.23
C GLY A 249 7.97 33.66 2.98
N LYS A 250 9.30 33.57 3.05
CA LYS A 250 10.19 33.59 1.89
C LYS A 250 10.93 32.27 1.81
N SER A 251 10.31 31.31 1.12
CA SER A 251 11.02 30.15 0.59
C SER A 251 11.91 30.62 -0.56
N ASP A 252 12.98 31.34 -0.25
CA ASP A 252 14.14 31.43 -1.16
C ASP A 252 14.85 30.08 -1.07
N THR A 253 14.18 29.03 -1.56
CA THR A 253 14.72 27.68 -1.52
C THR A 253 15.90 27.63 -2.47
N ALA A 254 17.09 27.74 -1.91
CA ALA A 254 18.34 27.71 -2.62
C ALA A 254 18.63 26.40 -3.38
N VAL A 255 17.73 25.40 -3.26
CA VAL A 255 17.76 24.17 -4.03
C VAL A 255 16.41 24.02 -4.71
N SER A 256 16.39 24.10 -6.04
CA SER A 256 15.19 23.86 -6.84
C SER A 256 14.75 22.38 -6.82
N ALA A 257 13.50 22.10 -7.21
CA ALA A 257 13.02 20.72 -7.38
C ALA A 257 13.85 19.94 -8.43
N THR A 258 14.33 20.62 -9.47
CA THR A 258 15.19 20.04 -10.51
C THR A 258 16.57 19.66 -9.97
N GLU A 259 17.19 20.53 -9.16
CA GLU A 259 18.44 20.21 -8.47
C GLU A 259 18.26 19.05 -7.49
N LEU A 260 17.16 19.04 -6.73
CA LEU A 260 16.81 17.91 -5.88
C LEU A 260 16.68 16.61 -6.68
N ALA A 261 16.07 16.65 -7.87
CA ALA A 261 15.95 15.48 -8.74
C ALA A 261 17.33 14.95 -9.19
N ALA A 262 18.26 15.83 -9.53
CA ALA A 262 19.64 15.48 -9.86
C ALA A 262 20.40 14.89 -8.65
N ILE A 263 20.21 15.45 -7.45
CA ILE A 263 20.78 14.93 -6.21
C ILE A 263 20.22 13.53 -5.90
N VAL A 264 18.90 13.31 -6.09
CA VAL A 264 18.28 11.99 -5.92
C VAL A 264 18.89 11.00 -6.90
N ARG A 265 19.05 11.36 -8.18
CA ARG A 265 19.71 10.51 -9.19
C ARG A 265 21.12 10.10 -8.75
N GLN A 266 21.94 11.08 -8.38
CA GLN A 266 23.30 10.86 -7.89
C GLN A 266 23.34 9.94 -6.66
N ALA A 267 22.41 10.13 -5.72
CA ALA A 267 22.31 9.29 -4.54
C ALA A 267 21.97 7.85 -4.91
N VAL A 268 21.03 7.63 -5.85
CA VAL A 268 20.65 6.28 -6.29
C VAL A 268 21.81 5.55 -6.96
N ASP A 269 22.49 6.22 -7.89
CA ASP A 269 23.56 5.61 -8.72
C ASP A 269 24.78 5.17 -7.89
N ARG A 270 25.03 5.83 -6.75
CA ARG A 270 26.14 5.52 -5.85
C ARG A 270 25.88 4.35 -4.90
N ILE A 271 24.63 3.91 -4.74
CA ILE A 271 24.30 2.92 -3.70
C ILE A 271 24.64 1.53 -4.20
N GLN A 272 25.48 0.89 -3.40
CA GLN A 272 25.85 -0.49 -3.57
C GLN A 272 25.77 -1.19 -2.21
N LEU A 273 25.30 -2.44 -2.23
CA LEU A 273 25.20 -3.29 -1.07
C LEU A 273 25.85 -4.65 -1.39
N PRO A 274 27.06 -4.91 -0.90
CA PRO A 274 27.65 -6.24 -1.01
C PRO A 274 26.88 -7.20 -0.12
N VAL A 275 26.48 -8.35 -0.68
CA VAL A 275 25.83 -9.44 0.04
C VAL A 275 26.53 -10.75 -0.27
N SER A 276 26.67 -11.61 0.72
CA SER A 276 27.25 -12.94 0.50
C SER A 276 26.35 -13.74 -0.44
N SER A 277 26.88 -14.13 -1.61
CA SER A 277 26.15 -14.97 -2.55
C SER A 277 26.63 -16.41 -2.44
N PRO A 278 25.73 -17.37 -2.20
CA PRO A 278 26.12 -18.77 -2.00
C PRO A 278 26.32 -19.56 -3.31
N VAL A 279 26.34 -18.90 -4.47
CA VAL A 279 26.24 -19.56 -5.79
C VAL A 279 27.56 -20.20 -6.25
N ASN A 280 28.67 -20.08 -5.51
CA ASN A 280 29.89 -20.86 -5.78
C ASN A 280 30.49 -21.38 -4.47
N ILE A 281 30.21 -22.63 -4.13
CA ILE A 281 30.81 -23.33 -2.98
C ILE A 281 32.31 -23.60 -3.23
N SER A 282 32.79 -23.51 -4.48
CA SER A 282 34.22 -23.57 -4.83
C SER A 282 34.98 -22.25 -4.66
N SER A 283 34.26 -21.14 -4.40
CA SER A 283 34.87 -19.86 -4.05
C SER A 283 34.06 -19.27 -2.89
N LEU A 284 34.36 -19.71 -1.67
CA LEU A 284 34.11 -18.89 -0.49
C LEU A 284 34.56 -17.46 -0.84
N GLU A 285 33.66 -16.47 -0.75
CA GLU A 285 33.88 -15.02 -1.00
C GLU A 285 33.42 -14.38 -2.33
N SER A 286 32.50 -14.96 -3.10
CA SER A 286 31.83 -14.17 -4.16
C SER A 286 30.73 -13.24 -3.57
N ALA A 287 31.12 -12.06 -3.09
CA ALA A 287 30.17 -11.01 -2.70
C ALA A 287 29.41 -10.50 -3.93
N ARG A 288 28.08 -10.63 -3.94
CA ARG A 288 27.22 -10.07 -4.98
C ARG A 288 26.90 -8.62 -4.63
N MET A 289 27.03 -7.73 -5.60
CA MET A 289 26.71 -6.31 -5.41
C MET A 289 25.25 -6.04 -5.78
N LEU A 290 24.42 -5.67 -4.80
CA LEU A 290 23.05 -5.23 -5.03
C LEU A 290 23.01 -3.71 -5.25
N ARG A 291 22.18 -3.28 -6.19
CA ARG A 291 21.90 -1.88 -6.54
C ARG A 291 20.48 -1.73 -7.06
N PHE A 292 19.95 -0.51 -7.13
CA PHE A 292 18.74 -0.22 -7.90
C PHE A 292 19.01 -0.39 -9.41
N GLY A 293 17.96 -0.65 -10.19
CA GLY A 293 18.04 -0.79 -11.64
C GLY A 293 18.22 0.55 -12.36
N THR A 294 18.33 0.52 -13.69
CA THR A 294 18.45 1.74 -14.52
C THR A 294 17.10 2.39 -14.83
N GLN A 295 16.00 1.63 -14.75
CA GLN A 295 14.64 2.11 -15.01
C GLN A 295 14.08 2.90 -13.81
N ILE A 296 14.68 4.03 -13.50
CA ILE A 296 14.28 4.91 -12.40
C ILE A 296 13.67 6.18 -12.98
N ASP A 297 12.42 6.46 -12.61
CA ASP A 297 11.69 7.66 -12.98
C ASP A 297 11.80 8.69 -11.84
N ILE A 298 12.24 9.91 -12.13
CA ILE A 298 12.40 10.99 -11.14
C ILE A 298 11.79 12.24 -11.74
N GLN A 299 10.73 12.73 -11.12
CA GLN A 299 9.95 13.85 -11.60
C GLN A 299 9.98 14.95 -10.53
N PRO A 300 10.61 16.11 -10.82
CA PRO A 300 10.46 17.27 -9.96
C PRO A 300 8.98 17.71 -9.96
N LEU A 301 8.47 18.06 -8.79
CA LEU A 301 7.14 18.63 -8.64
C LEU A 301 7.31 20.14 -8.47
N THR A 302 6.95 20.91 -9.50
CA THR A 302 6.88 22.37 -9.44
C THR A 302 5.50 22.79 -8.99
N GLY A 303 5.41 23.60 -7.93
CA GLY A 303 4.17 24.19 -7.46
C GLY A 303 3.71 25.26 -8.45
N GLY A 304 2.82 24.90 -9.37
CA GLY A 304 2.32 25.83 -10.36
C GLY A 304 1.88 25.12 -11.63
N ASP A 305 0.71 24.50 -11.58
CA ASP A 305 -0.05 24.22 -12.80
C ASP A 305 -1.53 24.33 -12.46
N ASP A 306 -1.95 25.58 -12.26
CA ASP A 306 -3.31 26.01 -11.93
C ASP A 306 -4.17 26.10 -13.20
N THR A 307 -4.14 25.03 -14.00
CA THR A 307 -4.91 24.91 -15.25
C THR A 307 -6.06 23.92 -15.07
N GLY A 308 -6.95 24.15 -14.11
CA GLY A 308 -8.21 23.40 -13.95
C GLY A 308 -8.08 21.87 -13.75
N LYS A 309 -6.86 21.35 -13.66
CA LYS A 309 -6.53 19.94 -13.41
C LYS A 309 -6.28 19.78 -11.91
N LEU A 310 -6.75 18.66 -11.34
CA LEU A 310 -6.42 18.24 -9.97
C LEU A 310 -4.95 18.49 -9.65
N GLY A 311 -4.64 19.32 -8.64
CA GLY A 311 -3.26 19.66 -8.29
C GLY A 311 -2.31 18.45 -8.21
N LEU A 312 -1.05 18.61 -8.63
CA LEU A 312 -0.06 17.53 -8.74
C LEU A 312 0.09 16.72 -7.45
N ALA A 313 0.08 17.38 -6.29
CA ALA A 313 0.07 16.76 -4.96
C ALA A 313 -1.11 15.78 -4.77
N ARG A 314 -2.30 16.15 -5.25
CA ARG A 314 -3.51 15.33 -5.19
C ARG A 314 -3.38 14.06 -6.01
N ARG A 315 -2.86 14.17 -7.24
CA ARG A 315 -2.62 13.03 -8.13
C ARG A 315 -1.58 12.09 -7.57
N VAL A 316 -0.47 12.61 -7.04
CA VAL A 316 0.58 11.80 -6.39
C VAL A 316 0.05 11.11 -5.14
N ALA A 317 -0.76 11.79 -4.32
CA ALA A 317 -1.39 11.17 -3.14
C ALA A 317 -2.36 10.05 -3.53
N ALA A 318 -3.20 10.26 -4.55
CA ALA A 318 -4.10 9.23 -5.09
C ALA A 318 -3.32 8.04 -5.65
N TYR A 319 -2.25 8.31 -6.41
CA TYR A 319 -1.36 7.30 -6.94
C TYR A 319 -0.74 6.46 -5.82
N LEU A 320 -0.08 7.08 -4.84
CA LEU A 320 0.55 6.36 -3.73
C LEU A 320 -0.45 5.56 -2.89
N ALA A 321 -1.61 6.14 -2.57
CA ALA A 321 -2.67 5.49 -1.81
C ALA A 321 -3.17 4.20 -2.50
N LYS A 322 -3.35 4.23 -3.83
CA LYS A 322 -3.76 3.08 -4.64
C LYS A 322 -2.89 1.84 -4.41
N TYR A 323 -1.57 2.02 -4.30
CA TYR A 323 -0.63 0.90 -4.18
C TYR A 323 -0.52 0.33 -2.78
N THR A 324 -0.93 1.08 -1.77
CA THR A 324 -0.82 0.62 -0.38
C THR A 324 -1.73 -0.55 -0.02
N THR A 325 -2.76 -0.81 -0.83
CA THR A 325 -3.70 -1.91 -0.63
C THR A 325 -3.36 -3.15 -1.45
N LYS A 326 -2.46 -3.03 -2.43
CA LYS A 326 -1.94 -4.14 -3.22
C LYS A 326 -1.10 -5.08 -2.37
N SER A 327 -1.07 -6.35 -2.77
CA SER A 327 -0.32 -7.38 -2.06
C SER A 327 -0.02 -8.54 -2.98
N VAL A 328 0.82 -9.46 -2.50
CA VAL A 328 1.16 -10.69 -3.20
C VAL A 328 -0.01 -11.64 -3.46
N ALA A 329 -1.22 -11.32 -2.99
CA ALA A 329 -2.45 -12.03 -3.38
C ALA A 329 -2.67 -11.99 -4.91
N GLU A 330 -2.20 -10.95 -5.59
CA GLU A 330 -2.23 -10.87 -7.07
C GLU A 330 -1.34 -11.94 -7.75
N PHE A 331 -0.45 -12.58 -6.99
CA PHE A 331 0.39 -13.69 -7.43
C PHE A 331 -0.12 -15.06 -6.93
N GLY A 332 -1.36 -15.15 -6.45
CA GLY A 332 -1.94 -16.36 -5.87
C GLY A 332 -1.46 -16.67 -4.45
N ILE A 333 -0.74 -15.76 -3.79
CA ILE A 333 -0.21 -15.97 -2.44
C ILE A 333 -1.20 -15.50 -1.38
N ALA A 334 -1.70 -16.46 -0.61
CA ALA A 334 -2.59 -16.20 0.52
C ALA A 334 -1.91 -15.36 1.61
N ALA A 335 -2.74 -14.66 2.39
CA ALA A 335 -2.33 -13.80 3.50
C ALA A 335 -1.83 -14.54 4.76
N ARG A 336 -1.23 -15.71 4.62
CA ARG A 336 -0.77 -16.59 5.72
C ARG A 336 0.66 -17.04 5.49
N ARG A 337 1.34 -17.45 6.57
CA ARG A 337 2.67 -18.07 6.45
C ARG A 337 2.57 -19.31 5.57
N ILE A 338 3.57 -19.48 4.71
CA ILE A 338 3.72 -20.61 3.81
C ILE A 338 4.82 -21.49 4.41
N SER A 339 4.55 -22.79 4.57
CA SER A 339 5.61 -23.75 4.87
C SER A 339 6.33 -24.13 3.56
N PRO A 340 7.63 -24.43 3.59
CA PRO A 340 8.35 -24.88 2.39
C PRO A 340 7.73 -26.09 1.71
N ALA A 341 7.22 -27.03 2.50
CA ALA A 341 6.56 -28.24 1.99
C ALA A 341 5.31 -27.92 1.15
N ALA A 342 4.55 -26.88 1.52
CA ALA A 342 3.33 -26.50 0.82
C ALA A 342 3.57 -25.80 -0.53
N ILE A 343 4.83 -25.43 -0.86
CA ILE A 343 5.13 -24.68 -2.10
C ILE A 343 4.70 -25.48 -3.35
N GLY A 344 4.76 -26.81 -3.32
CA GLY A 344 4.35 -27.67 -4.44
C GLY A 344 2.85 -27.61 -4.75
N ASP A 345 2.01 -27.41 -3.74
CA ASP A 345 0.56 -27.53 -3.84
C ASP A 345 -0.15 -26.19 -4.07
N LEU A 346 0.59 -25.08 -4.07
CA LEU A 346 0.03 -23.75 -4.33
C LEU A 346 -0.42 -23.62 -5.79
N ASP A 347 -1.60 -23.05 -6.01
CA ASP A 347 -2.07 -22.63 -7.33
C ASP A 347 -1.43 -21.28 -7.70
N ILE A 348 -0.21 -21.35 -8.23
CA ILE A 348 0.64 -20.21 -8.57
C ILE A 348 1.40 -20.49 -9.87
N SER A 349 1.79 -19.43 -10.57
CA SER A 349 2.58 -19.55 -11.79
C SER A 349 3.95 -20.19 -11.52
N ALA A 350 4.52 -20.81 -12.55
CA ALA A 350 5.87 -21.40 -12.48
C ALA A 350 6.94 -20.40 -12.05
N HIS A 351 6.79 -19.12 -12.44
CA HIS A 351 7.70 -18.06 -12.04
C HIS A 351 7.68 -17.81 -10.52
N ILE A 352 6.49 -17.66 -9.94
CA ILE A 352 6.31 -17.44 -8.50
C ILE A 352 6.77 -18.67 -7.71
N ARG A 353 6.47 -19.87 -8.19
CA ARG A 353 6.95 -21.12 -7.59
C ARG A 353 8.49 -21.17 -7.54
N ARG A 354 9.17 -20.82 -8.64
CA ARG A 354 10.64 -20.73 -8.69
C ARG A 354 11.20 -19.68 -7.72
N ILE A 355 10.53 -18.52 -7.52
CA ILE A 355 10.92 -17.53 -6.50
C ILE A 355 10.83 -18.14 -5.10
N LEU A 356 9.70 -18.77 -4.76
CA LEU A 356 9.49 -19.40 -3.45
C LEU A 356 10.48 -20.55 -3.19
N SER A 357 10.71 -21.41 -4.17
CA SER A 357 11.69 -22.48 -4.06
C SER A 357 13.10 -21.94 -3.89
N THR A 358 13.46 -20.85 -4.58
CA THR A 358 14.77 -20.20 -4.43
C THR A 358 14.93 -19.60 -3.04
N LEU A 359 13.90 -18.92 -2.52
CA LEU A 359 13.87 -18.44 -1.13
C LEU A 359 14.07 -19.56 -0.12
N ALA A 360 13.31 -20.66 -0.26
CA ALA A 360 13.41 -21.80 0.64
C ALA A 360 14.81 -22.43 0.61
N LYS A 361 15.41 -22.53 -0.58
CA LYS A 361 16.75 -23.07 -0.78
C LYS A 361 17.84 -22.16 -0.19
N LEU A 362 17.73 -20.85 -0.36
CA LEU A 362 18.66 -19.91 0.29
C LEU A 362 18.51 -19.94 1.81
N ALA A 363 17.31 -20.18 2.32
CA ALA A 363 17.08 -20.23 3.75
C ALA A 363 17.68 -21.45 4.45
N THR A 364 18.18 -22.47 3.72
CA THR A 364 18.93 -23.58 4.32
C THR A 364 20.37 -23.19 4.68
N LEU A 365 20.83 -22.01 4.24
CA LEU A 365 22.19 -21.55 4.44
C LEU A 365 22.33 -20.73 5.73
N PRO A 366 23.49 -20.80 6.40
CA PRO A 366 23.79 -19.93 7.53
C PRO A 366 23.55 -18.44 7.19
N GLY A 367 22.97 -17.70 8.13
CA GLY A 367 22.65 -16.28 7.97
C GLY A 367 21.38 -15.96 7.16
N HIS A 368 20.77 -16.94 6.50
CA HIS A 368 19.58 -16.75 5.65
C HIS A 368 18.32 -17.46 6.17
N THR A 369 18.41 -18.21 7.26
CA THR A 369 17.31 -19.01 7.85
C THR A 369 16.03 -18.22 8.11
N ALA A 370 16.16 -16.93 8.47
CA ALA A 370 15.03 -16.04 8.67
C ALA A 370 14.13 -15.88 7.43
N MET A 371 14.64 -16.12 6.21
CA MET A 371 13.89 -16.03 4.95
C MET A 371 12.63 -16.92 4.94
N LEU A 372 12.65 -18.07 5.63
CA LEU A 372 11.48 -18.95 5.74
C LEU A 372 10.26 -18.23 6.32
N GLY A 373 10.48 -17.28 7.24
CA GLY A 373 9.41 -16.48 7.83
C GLY A 373 8.70 -15.55 6.84
N TRP A 374 9.30 -15.31 5.66
CA TRP A 374 8.90 -14.29 4.70
C TRP A 374 8.56 -14.86 3.31
N LEU A 375 8.33 -16.17 3.20
CA LEU A 375 7.83 -16.80 1.97
C LEU A 375 6.50 -16.16 1.51
N HIS A 376 5.61 -15.88 2.47
CA HIS A 376 4.32 -15.23 2.24
C HIS A 376 4.40 -13.75 1.79
N THR A 377 5.61 -13.20 1.70
CA THR A 377 5.89 -11.88 1.13
C THR A 377 7.01 -11.95 0.10
N LEU A 378 7.25 -13.11 -0.52
CA LEU A 378 8.26 -13.26 -1.57
C LEU A 378 9.64 -12.72 -1.17
N GLY A 379 9.99 -12.87 0.11
CA GLY A 379 11.26 -12.41 0.68
C GLY A 379 11.30 -10.95 1.09
N TYR A 380 10.32 -10.11 0.74
CA TYR A 380 10.32 -8.72 1.19
C TYR A 380 9.95 -8.63 2.68
N ARG A 381 10.84 -8.04 3.47
CA ARG A 381 10.69 -7.90 4.93
C ARG A 381 10.43 -6.47 5.44
N GLY A 382 10.17 -5.55 4.52
CA GLY A 382 9.96 -4.14 4.85
C GLY A 382 8.49 -3.78 5.09
N HIS A 383 8.27 -2.60 5.66
CA HIS A 383 6.94 -2.00 5.69
C HIS A 383 6.55 -1.47 4.30
N ILE A 384 5.29 -1.64 3.95
CA ILE A 384 4.75 -1.22 2.66
C ILE A 384 4.67 0.30 2.57
N THR A 385 4.36 0.99 3.67
CA THR A 385 4.35 2.45 3.71
C THR A 385 5.19 2.93 4.88
N THR A 386 6.13 3.84 4.62
CA THR A 386 6.96 4.47 5.66
C THR A 386 7.15 5.95 5.35
N LYS A 387 7.20 6.80 6.37
CA LYS A 387 7.51 8.23 6.23
C LYS A 387 8.59 8.66 7.21
N SER A 388 9.28 9.76 6.89
CA SER A 388 10.08 10.48 7.89
C SER A 388 9.16 11.05 8.98
N ARG A 389 9.71 11.26 10.18
CA ARG A 389 8.93 11.69 11.36
C ARG A 389 8.14 12.98 11.08
N ARG A 390 8.80 13.99 10.49
CA ARG A 390 8.28 15.34 10.20
C ARG A 390 7.69 15.50 8.78
N TYR A 391 7.45 14.42 8.05
CA TYR A 391 6.85 14.52 6.72
C TYR A 391 5.43 15.11 6.76
N SER A 392 4.57 14.54 7.62
CA SER A 392 3.17 14.98 7.85
C SER A 392 2.57 14.34 9.12
N VAL A 393 1.24 14.42 9.26
CA VAL A 393 0.40 13.76 10.29
C VAL A 393 0.63 12.24 10.42
N THR A 394 0.16 11.64 11.52
CA THR A 394 0.27 10.19 11.77
C THR A 394 -1.05 9.47 11.53
N MET A 395 -0.97 8.17 11.22
CA MET A 395 -2.16 7.29 11.15
C MET A 395 -2.97 7.30 12.45
N THR A 396 -2.29 7.37 13.61
CA THR A 396 -2.93 7.44 14.92
C THR A 396 -3.73 8.74 15.07
N ALA A 397 -3.16 9.88 14.68
CA ALA A 397 -3.87 11.16 14.72
C ALA A 397 -5.09 11.17 13.79
N LEU A 398 -4.98 10.63 12.57
CA LEU A 398 -6.12 10.51 11.64
C LEU A 398 -7.24 9.61 12.21
N ARG A 399 -6.89 8.52 12.90
CA ARG A 399 -7.86 7.67 13.59
C ARG A 399 -8.55 8.40 14.74
N ALA A 400 -7.80 9.18 15.52
CA ALA A 400 -8.34 9.98 16.62
C ALA A 400 -9.32 11.05 16.11
N VAL A 401 -8.97 11.76 15.03
CA VAL A 401 -9.87 12.73 14.36
C VAL A 401 -11.18 12.05 13.93
N ARG A 402 -11.08 10.89 13.27
CA ARG A 402 -12.27 10.13 12.83
C ARG A 402 -13.10 9.62 14.00
N HIS A 403 -12.45 9.19 15.08
CA HIS A 403 -13.13 8.73 16.29
C HIS A 403 -13.95 9.85 16.92
N ARG A 404 -13.35 11.03 17.11
CA ARG A 404 -14.06 12.22 17.63
C ARG A 404 -15.23 12.62 16.74
N TRP A 405 -15.02 12.65 15.43
CA TRP A 405 -16.10 12.96 14.48
C TRP A 405 -17.28 11.98 14.58
N ARG A 406 -17.01 10.68 14.80
CA ARG A 406 -18.07 9.68 14.99
C ARG A 406 -18.86 9.87 16.28
N ILE A 407 -18.18 10.20 17.39
CA ILE A 407 -18.84 10.50 18.67
C ILE A 407 -19.74 11.72 18.49
N GLN A 408 -19.19 12.83 17.99
CA GLN A 408 -19.95 14.07 17.76
C GLN A 408 -21.15 13.89 16.85
N ARG A 409 -21.04 13.04 15.83
CA ARG A 409 -22.16 12.73 14.92
C ARG A 409 -23.20 11.81 15.55
N ALA A 410 -22.81 10.93 16.46
CA ALA A 410 -23.74 10.10 17.22
C ALA A 410 -24.52 10.93 18.27
N ASP A 411 -23.90 11.99 18.79
CA ASP A 411 -24.50 12.92 19.76
C ASP A 411 -25.41 13.99 19.09
N GLN A 412 -25.42 14.07 17.76
CA GLN A 412 -26.37 14.92 17.03
C GLN A 412 -27.66 14.14 16.80
N PRO A 413 -28.77 14.46 17.49
CA PRO A 413 -30.06 13.88 17.13
C PRO A 413 -30.34 14.25 15.68
N GLU A 414 -30.66 13.26 14.86
CA GLU A 414 -31.22 13.52 13.53
C GLU A 414 -32.39 14.48 13.74
N ARG A 415 -32.30 15.70 13.17
CA ARG A 415 -33.44 16.61 13.07
C ARG A 415 -34.43 15.98 12.10
N GLU A 416 -35.14 14.95 12.55
CA GLU A 416 -36.41 14.58 11.99
C GLU A 416 -37.45 15.53 12.59
N ASP A 417 -38.14 16.26 11.73
CA ASP A 417 -39.37 16.97 12.05
C ASP A 417 -40.39 15.98 12.63
N CYS A 418 -40.36 15.80 13.95
CA CYS A 418 -41.41 15.15 14.70
C CYS A 418 -42.00 16.20 15.63
N GLN A 419 -43.15 16.73 15.24
CA GLN A 419 -44.02 17.53 16.08
C GLN A 419 -44.30 16.78 17.40
N ASP A 420 -44.02 17.47 18.50
CA ASP A 420 -44.54 17.31 19.86
C ASP A 420 -44.95 15.91 20.34
N ASN A 421 -44.13 15.33 21.22
CA ASN A 421 -44.67 14.56 22.34
C ASN A 421 -43.86 14.84 23.63
N PRO A 422 -44.36 15.68 24.56
CA PRO A 422 -43.60 16.09 25.74
C PRO A 422 -43.79 15.10 26.89
N ARG A 423 -43.30 13.87 26.75
CA ARG A 423 -43.24 12.86 27.84
C ARG A 423 -42.17 11.83 27.48
N ASP A 424 -40.92 12.17 27.79
CA ASP A 424 -39.79 11.29 28.12
C ASP A 424 -38.47 12.07 27.94
N GLN A 425 -38.33 13.18 28.68
CA GLN A 425 -37.02 13.77 28.93
C GLN A 425 -36.35 12.96 30.04
N GLN A 426 -35.82 11.79 29.68
CA GLN A 426 -34.80 11.15 30.49
C GLN A 426 -33.45 11.76 30.14
N ASP A 427 -32.87 12.34 31.17
CA ASP A 427 -31.63 13.09 31.24
C ASP A 427 -30.44 12.23 30.78
N TRP A 428 -30.08 12.29 29.50
CA TRP A 428 -28.85 11.69 28.97
C TRP A 428 -27.65 12.58 29.32
N SER A 429 -27.33 12.66 30.61
CA SER A 429 -26.01 13.12 31.05
C SER A 429 -25.00 11.98 30.81
N SER A 430 -24.51 11.91 29.57
CA SER A 430 -23.59 10.88 29.08
C SER A 430 -22.23 10.94 29.78
N SER A 431 -22.15 10.40 31.00
CA SER A 431 -20.88 9.88 31.51
C SER A 431 -20.43 8.77 30.57
N PRO A 432 -19.17 8.73 30.09
CA PRO A 432 -18.71 7.66 29.23
C PRO A 432 -18.87 6.33 29.97
N CYS A 433 -19.82 5.49 29.53
CA CYS A 433 -19.97 4.13 30.05
C CYS A 433 -18.65 3.39 29.77
N GLU A 434 -17.89 3.14 30.83
CA GLU A 434 -16.57 2.52 30.72
C GLU A 434 -16.75 1.00 30.73
N LEU A 435 -16.80 0.42 29.52
CA LEU A 435 -16.88 -1.03 29.35
C LEU A 435 -15.66 -1.72 29.98
N SER A 436 -15.90 -2.74 30.80
CA SER A 436 -14.86 -3.50 31.53
C SER A 436 -14.83 -4.97 31.10
N ASP A 437 -13.83 -5.74 31.58
CA ASP A 437 -13.68 -7.19 31.30
C ASP A 437 -13.80 -7.57 29.80
N TRP A 438 -12.94 -6.97 28.98
CA TRP A 438 -12.85 -7.22 27.53
C TRP A 438 -12.36 -8.64 27.24
N ARG A 439 -13.07 -9.33 26.34
CA ARG A 439 -12.71 -10.66 25.84
C ARG A 439 -12.75 -10.70 24.33
N ILE A 440 -11.80 -11.41 23.74
CA ILE A 440 -11.81 -11.72 22.30
C ILE A 440 -12.54 -13.04 22.13
N ASP A 441 -13.71 -12.99 21.50
CA ASP A 441 -14.56 -14.16 21.28
C ASP A 441 -14.22 -14.87 19.96
N GLY A 442 -13.60 -14.16 19.00
CA GLY A 442 -13.20 -14.74 17.73
C GLY A 442 -12.80 -13.72 16.66
N ALA A 443 -12.71 -14.19 15.41
CA ALA A 443 -12.39 -13.35 14.27
C ALA A 443 -13.17 -13.78 13.02
N GLY A 444 -13.73 -12.81 12.32
CA GLY A 444 -14.55 -13.03 11.13
C GLY A 444 -16.03 -13.14 11.42
N HIS A 445 -16.78 -13.39 10.35
CA HIS A 445 -18.19 -13.75 10.40
C HIS A 445 -18.36 -15.26 10.47
N ARG A 446 -19.54 -15.72 10.90
CA ARG A 446 -19.79 -17.14 11.25
C ARG A 446 -19.69 -18.08 10.06
N ASN A 447 -20.08 -17.61 8.88
CA ASN A 447 -20.11 -18.40 7.65
C ASN A 447 -19.93 -17.51 6.42
N ASP A 448 -19.85 -18.12 5.24
CA ASP A 448 -19.63 -17.41 3.98
C ASP A 448 -20.82 -16.55 3.57
N GLY A 449 -22.05 -16.91 3.94
CA GLY A 449 -23.23 -16.07 3.71
C GLY A 449 -23.20 -14.73 4.46
N GLU A 450 -22.80 -14.73 5.73
CA GLU A 450 -22.57 -13.47 6.47
C GLU A 450 -21.43 -12.64 5.85
N ARG A 451 -20.35 -13.31 5.40
CA ARG A 451 -19.24 -12.64 4.71
C ARG A 451 -19.71 -12.03 3.39
N LEU A 452 -20.55 -12.72 2.62
CA LEU A 452 -21.14 -12.24 1.37
C LEU A 452 -21.96 -10.96 1.58
N LEU A 453 -22.85 -10.95 2.58
CA LEU A 453 -23.67 -9.78 2.92
C LEU A 453 -22.80 -8.57 3.29
N VAL A 454 -21.82 -8.77 4.17
CA VAL A 454 -20.95 -7.68 4.62
C VAL A 454 -20.01 -7.20 3.51
N HIS A 455 -19.48 -8.11 2.68
CA HIS A 455 -18.61 -7.75 1.57
C HIS A 455 -19.34 -6.95 0.50
N THR A 456 -20.58 -7.34 0.15
CA THR A 456 -21.40 -6.60 -0.83
C THR A 456 -21.77 -5.22 -0.30
N ALA A 457 -22.14 -5.09 0.98
CA ALA A 457 -22.39 -3.78 1.60
C ALA A 457 -21.13 -2.90 1.67
N ALA A 458 -19.95 -3.47 1.95
CA ALA A 458 -18.69 -2.74 1.92
C ALA A 458 -18.39 -2.13 0.54
N LEU A 459 -18.64 -2.90 -0.54
CA LEU A 459 -18.47 -2.42 -1.91
C LEU A 459 -19.48 -1.34 -2.26
N ARG A 460 -20.77 -1.53 -1.95
CA ARG A 460 -21.82 -0.53 -2.16
C ARG A 460 -21.52 0.77 -1.42
N ALA A 461 -21.12 0.70 -0.15
CA ALA A 461 -20.78 1.87 0.63
C ALA A 461 -19.57 2.63 0.04
N ARG A 462 -18.60 1.91 -0.54
CA ARG A 462 -17.46 2.51 -1.23
C ARG A 462 -17.88 3.21 -2.52
N GLU A 463 -18.73 2.57 -3.30
CA GLU A 463 -19.29 3.12 -4.54
C GLU A 463 -20.13 4.37 -4.27
N GLN A 464 -21.02 4.33 -3.27
CA GLN A 464 -21.80 5.50 -2.84
C GLN A 464 -20.90 6.69 -2.45
N ARG A 465 -19.80 6.46 -1.71
CA ARG A 465 -18.82 7.51 -1.40
C ARG A 465 -18.08 8.03 -2.63
N TYR A 466 -17.92 7.21 -3.66
CA TYR A 466 -17.31 7.63 -4.92
C TYR A 466 -18.28 8.50 -5.72
N LEU A 467 -19.52 8.03 -5.90
CA LEU A 467 -20.60 8.77 -6.56
C LEU A 467 -20.87 10.12 -5.88
N ALA A 468 -21.02 10.15 -4.55
CA ALA A 468 -21.23 11.39 -3.80
C ALA A 468 -20.07 12.40 -3.97
N ARG A 469 -18.83 11.93 -4.19
CA ARG A 469 -17.69 12.80 -4.50
C ARG A 469 -17.74 13.30 -5.95
N LEU A 470 -18.12 12.45 -6.90
CA LEU A 470 -18.34 12.86 -8.28
C LEU A 470 -19.41 13.97 -8.35
N ASP A 471 -20.55 13.77 -7.69
CA ASP A 471 -21.65 14.72 -7.66
C ASP A 471 -21.21 16.05 -7.03
N ALA A 472 -20.53 15.99 -5.89
CA ALA A 472 -19.98 17.19 -5.25
C ALA A 472 -18.97 17.92 -6.14
N SER A 473 -18.14 17.20 -6.88
CA SER A 473 -17.15 17.77 -7.80
C SER A 473 -17.82 18.44 -9.00
N GLN A 474 -18.85 17.81 -9.57
CA GLN A 474 -19.63 18.35 -10.68
C GLN A 474 -20.39 19.61 -10.26
N ASN A 475 -20.95 19.63 -9.05
CA ASN A 475 -21.68 20.76 -8.51
C ASN A 475 -20.77 21.93 -8.07
N SER A 476 -19.49 21.67 -7.81
CA SER A 476 -18.50 22.70 -7.40
C SER A 476 -17.59 23.17 -8.55
N GLY A 477 -17.77 22.65 -9.76
CA GLY A 477 -16.89 22.93 -10.91
C GLY A 477 -15.45 22.38 -10.74
N ALA A 478 -15.18 21.61 -9.68
CA ALA A 478 -13.90 20.98 -9.44
C ALA A 478 -13.87 19.55 -10.02
N SER A 479 -12.76 19.11 -10.61
CA SER A 479 -12.62 17.69 -10.99
C SER A 479 -12.50 16.78 -9.75
N PRO A 480 -13.04 15.55 -9.79
CA PRO A 480 -13.15 14.63 -8.65
C PRO A 480 -11.83 14.05 -8.10
#